data_AF-A0A1V5P9M8-F1
#
_entry.id   AF-A0A1V5P9M8-F1
#
_cell.length_a   1.000
_cell.length_b   1.000
_cell.length_c   1.000
_cell.angle_alpha   90.00
_cell.angle_beta   90.00
_cell.angle_gamma   90.00
#
_symmetry.space_group_name_H-M   'P 1'
#
loop_
_entity.id
_entity.type
_entity.pdbx_description
1 polymer ?
#
loop_
_entity_poly.entity_id
_entity_poly.type
_entity_poly.pdbx_seq_one_letter_code
_entity_poly.pdbx_strand_id
1 'polypeptide(L)'
;MAERKGGLRLDPAVTAFQQKAAINTAALTSKQRRDRKRVRVMYDLAPEVKGAIEKIAEEQKTSASQAAALLLAWAAVRYFGGNGAAKELRDAFCEGREPSRTPRFEFNVEPSETFLDVLRERQH
;
A
#
# COMPACT_ATOMS: atom_id res chain seq x y z
N MET A 1 -28.44 6.27 41.41
CA MET A 1 -27.25 6.55 40.58
C MET A 1 -26.02 6.13 41.36
N ALA A 2 -25.28 5.12 40.90
CA ALA A 2 -24.10 4.61 41.59
C ALA A 2 -22.87 4.77 40.69
N GLU A 3 -21.87 5.51 41.17
CA GLU A 3 -20.59 5.77 40.50
C GLU A 3 -19.86 4.47 40.14
N ARG A 4 -19.41 4.36 38.90
CA ARG A 4 -18.42 3.35 38.49
C ARG A 4 -17.03 3.78 38.95
N LYS A 5 -16.62 3.40 40.17
CA LYS A 5 -15.22 3.46 40.61
C LYS A 5 -14.44 2.28 40.03
N GLY A 6 -13.86 2.49 38.84
CA GLY A 6 -13.08 1.48 38.13
C GLY A 6 -11.85 2.03 37.45
N GLY A 7 -11.18 3.01 38.07
CA GLY A 7 -9.84 3.41 37.65
C GLY A 7 -8.81 2.56 38.39
N LEU A 8 -8.39 1.43 37.81
CA LEU A 8 -7.20 0.73 38.29
C LEU A 8 -6.03 1.71 38.23
N ARG A 9 -5.59 2.19 39.40
CA ARG A 9 -4.33 2.94 39.52
C ARG A 9 -3.23 1.94 39.22
N LEU A 10 -2.77 1.95 37.97
CA LEU A 10 -1.57 1.20 37.57
C LEU A 10 -0.43 1.62 38.50
N ASP A 11 0.27 0.63 39.03
CA ASP A 11 1.45 0.85 39.86
C ASP A 11 2.40 1.81 39.12
N PRO A 12 2.95 2.84 39.80
CA PRO A 12 3.89 3.77 39.20
C PRO A 12 5.08 3.08 38.49
N ALA A 13 5.53 1.93 39.01
CA ALA A 13 6.58 1.11 38.40
C ALA A 13 6.13 0.45 37.10
N VAL A 14 4.87 0.00 37.02
CA VAL A 14 4.27 -0.57 35.80
C VAL A 14 4.08 0.52 34.74
N THR A 15 3.66 1.71 35.16
CA THR A 15 3.48 2.87 34.28
C THR A 15 4.83 3.34 33.73
N ALA A 16 5.86 3.43 34.59
CA ALA A 16 7.22 3.75 34.19
C ALA A 16 7.82 2.66 33.28
N PHE A 17 7.55 1.38 33.54
CA PHE A 17 7.98 0.28 32.69
C PHE A 17 7.33 0.34 31.30
N GLN A 18 6.02 0.60 31.21
CA GLN A 18 5.32 0.74 29.93
C GLN A 18 5.82 1.95 29.13
N GLN A 19 6.05 3.08 29.79
CA GLN A 19 6.64 4.27 29.15
C GLN A 19 8.06 3.98 28.66
N LYS A 20 8.89 3.31 29.47
CA LYS A 20 10.26 2.94 29.11
C LYS A 20 10.31 1.90 27.98
N ALA A 21 9.39 0.93 27.98
CA ALA A 21 9.24 -0.06 26.91
C ALA A 21 8.74 0.56 25.59
N ALA A 22 7.87 1.57 25.65
CA ALA A 22 7.44 2.33 24.47
C ALA A 22 8.57 3.18 23.84
N ILE A 23 9.55 3.57 24.64
CA ILE A 23 10.70 4.42 24.26
C ILE A 23 11.93 3.59 23.86
N ASN A 24 12.01 2.30 24.20
CA ASN A 24 13.21 1.49 23.98
C ASN A 24 13.37 1.12 22.49
N THR A 25 14.08 1.95 21.73
CA THR A 25 14.38 1.75 20.29
C THR A 25 15.16 0.46 20.01
N ALA A 26 15.90 -0.07 21.00
CA ALA A 26 16.62 -1.33 20.92
C ALA A 26 15.71 -2.58 21.00
N ALA A 27 14.50 -2.45 21.57
CA ALA A 27 13.54 -3.56 21.70
C ALA A 27 12.63 -3.73 20.48
N LEU A 28 12.75 -2.88 19.47
CA LEU A 28 11.94 -2.96 18.26
C LEU A 28 12.44 -4.08 17.35
N THR A 29 11.56 -5.04 17.09
CA THR A 29 11.77 -6.05 16.04
C THR A 29 11.99 -5.35 14.69
N SER A 30 12.68 -6.03 13.76
CA SER A 30 12.88 -5.55 12.39
C SER A 30 11.57 -5.24 11.66
N LYS A 31 10.45 -5.83 12.10
CA LYS A 31 9.10 -5.54 11.61
C LYS A 31 8.61 -4.18 12.15
N GLN A 32 8.66 -3.95 13.46
CA GLN A 32 8.23 -2.69 14.08
C GLN A 32 9.03 -1.47 13.59
N ARG A 33 10.34 -1.62 13.37
CA ARG A 33 11.16 -0.54 12.78
C ARG A 33 10.75 -0.21 11.35
N ARG A 34 10.43 -1.22 10.55
CA ARG A 34 9.91 -1.03 9.18
C ARG A 34 8.52 -0.39 9.22
N ASP A 35 7.63 -0.88 10.07
CA ASP A 35 6.26 -0.36 10.18
C ASP A 35 6.24 1.11 10.63
N ARG A 36 7.16 1.56 11.49
CA ARG A 36 7.31 2.99 11.83
C ARG A 36 7.76 3.89 10.68
N LYS A 37 8.46 3.34 9.68
CA LYS A 37 8.88 4.07 8.48
C LYS A 37 7.86 4.00 7.34
N ARG A 38 6.82 3.15 7.48
CA ARG A 38 5.79 3.02 6.45
C ARG A 38 4.89 4.24 6.47
N VAL A 39 4.72 4.83 5.30
CA VAL A 39 3.69 5.83 5.04
C VAL A 39 2.46 5.08 4.56
N ARG A 40 1.32 5.30 5.24
CA ARG A 40 0.04 4.78 4.74
C ARG A 40 -0.40 5.65 3.57
N VAL A 41 -0.70 5.00 2.45
CA VAL A 41 -1.24 5.65 1.26
C VAL A 41 -2.58 5.01 0.96
N MET A 42 -3.54 5.85 0.56
CA MET A 42 -4.82 5.43 0.04
C MET A 42 -4.82 5.72 -1.46
N TYR A 43 -5.19 4.72 -2.25
CA TYR A 43 -5.30 4.83 -3.69
C TYR A 43 -6.74 4.50 -4.09
N ASP A 44 -7.28 5.31 -4.99
CA ASP A 44 -8.51 4.96 -5.70
C ASP A 44 -8.11 3.99 -6.82
N LEU A 45 -8.67 2.79 -6.79
CA LEU A 45 -8.34 1.71 -7.73
C LEU A 45 -9.60 1.23 -8.43
N ALA A 46 -9.47 0.91 -9.72
CA ALA A 46 -10.50 0.18 -10.44
C ALA A 46 -10.80 -1.17 -9.75
N PRO A 47 -12.07 -1.62 -9.69
CA PRO A 47 -12.45 -2.87 -9.02
C PRO A 47 -11.66 -4.09 -9.50
N GLU A 48 -11.35 -4.15 -10.79
CA GLU A 48 -10.57 -5.21 -11.44
C GLU A 48 -9.14 -5.26 -10.88
N VAL A 49 -8.52 -4.10 -10.68
CA VAL A 49 -7.16 -4.01 -10.11
C VAL A 49 -7.17 -4.47 -8.66
N LYS A 50 -8.18 -4.04 -7.88
CA LYS A 50 -8.36 -4.50 -6.50
C LYS A 50 -8.54 -6.01 -6.43
N GLY A 51 -9.42 -6.57 -7.25
CA GLY A 51 -9.68 -8.01 -7.31
C GLY A 51 -8.43 -8.82 -7.66
N ALA A 52 -7.62 -8.32 -8.60
CA ALA A 52 -6.36 -8.97 -8.99
C ALA A 52 -5.38 -9.04 -7.82
N ILE A 53 -5.23 -7.93 -7.08
CA ILE A 53 -4.33 -7.86 -5.92
C ILE A 53 -4.81 -8.79 -4.82
N GLU A 54 -6.12 -8.86 -4.56
CA GLU A 54 -6.71 -9.75 -3.55
C GLU A 54 -6.49 -11.23 -3.91
N LYS A 55 -6.71 -11.61 -5.17
CA LYS A 55 -6.46 -12.98 -5.67
C LYS A 55 -4.98 -13.36 -5.55
N ILE A 56 -4.06 -12.49 -5.98
CA ILE A 56 -2.61 -12.71 -5.85
C ILE A 56 -2.23 -12.87 -4.37
N ALA A 57 -2.81 -12.06 -3.49
CA ALA A 57 -2.51 -12.14 -2.07
C ALA A 57 -2.96 -13.48 -1.46
N GLU A 58 -4.13 -13.98 -1.85
CA GLU A 58 -4.64 -15.30 -1.45
C GLU A 58 -3.73 -16.43 -1.95
N GLU A 59 -3.40 -16.45 -3.24
CA GLU A 59 -2.53 -17.46 -3.86
C GLU A 59 -1.14 -17.51 -3.19
N GLN A 60 -0.58 -16.33 -2.89
CA GLN A 60 0.74 -16.20 -2.26
C GLN A 60 0.69 -16.24 -0.72
N LYS A 61 -0.49 -16.48 -0.12
CA LYS A 61 -0.72 -16.58 1.33
C LYS A 61 -0.15 -15.38 2.10
N THR A 62 -0.40 -14.17 1.58
CA THR A 62 0.11 -12.91 2.11
C THR A 62 -1.03 -11.88 2.21
N SER A 63 -0.76 -10.69 2.76
CA SER A 63 -1.75 -9.61 2.79
C SER A 63 -1.81 -8.86 1.46
N ALA A 64 -3.00 -8.38 1.09
CA ALA A 64 -3.20 -7.54 -0.09
C ALA A 64 -2.27 -6.31 -0.10
N SER A 65 -2.03 -5.69 1.06
CA SER A 65 -1.09 -4.58 1.17
C SER A 65 0.36 -4.97 0.88
N GLN A 66 0.79 -6.18 1.27
CA GLN A 66 2.14 -6.67 0.95
C GLN A 66 2.27 -7.05 -0.52
N ALA A 67 1.24 -7.68 -1.10
CA ALA A 67 1.19 -7.97 -2.53
C ALA A 67 1.23 -6.68 -3.37
N ALA A 68 0.37 -5.71 -3.05
CA ALA A 68 0.35 -4.40 -3.70
C ALA A 68 1.70 -3.68 -3.59
N ALA A 69 2.30 -3.65 -2.40
CA ALA A 69 3.61 -3.01 -2.21
C ALA A 69 4.70 -3.66 -3.06
N LEU A 70 4.70 -4.99 -3.20
CA LEU A 70 5.67 -5.71 -4.03
C LEU A 70 5.44 -5.42 -5.52
N LEU A 71 4.19 -5.48 -5.99
CA LEU A 71 3.84 -5.21 -7.39
C LEU A 71 4.18 -3.76 -7.78
N LEU A 72 3.83 -2.79 -6.94
CA LEU A 72 4.17 -1.38 -7.15
C LEU A 72 5.68 -1.14 -7.16
N ALA A 73 6.42 -1.76 -6.24
CA ALA A 73 7.88 -1.65 -6.21
C ALA A 73 8.51 -2.26 -7.47
N TRP A 74 8.03 -3.43 -7.90
CA TRP A 74 8.49 -4.08 -9.13
C TRP A 74 8.22 -3.21 -10.37
N ALA A 75 6.99 -2.68 -10.50
CA ALA A 75 6.62 -1.81 -11.61
C ALA A 75 7.48 -0.53 -11.64
N ALA A 76 7.73 0.09 -10.48
CA ALA A 76 8.59 1.26 -10.38
C ALA A 76 10.04 0.95 -10.82
N VAL A 77 10.62 -0.16 -10.36
CA VAL A 77 11.97 -0.59 -10.78
C VAL A 77 12.03 -0.82 -12.29
N ARG A 78 10.99 -1.43 -12.87
CA ARG A 78 10.90 -1.68 -14.32
C ARG A 78 10.75 -0.39 -15.11
N TYR A 79 9.95 0.57 -14.63
CA TYR A 79 9.74 1.86 -15.29
C TYR A 79 11.06 2.64 -15.45
N PHE A 80 11.89 2.64 -14.41
CA PHE A 80 13.22 3.25 -14.45
C PHE A 80 14.29 2.40 -15.15
N GLY A 81 13.95 1.18 -15.56
CA GLY A 81 14.81 0.34 -16.38
C GLY A 81 15.00 0.91 -17.78
N GLY A 82 16.11 0.55 -18.43
CA GLY A 82 16.36 0.85 -19.86
C GLY A 82 15.89 -0.26 -20.81
N ASN A 83 15.17 -1.27 -20.33
CA ASN A 83 14.82 -2.47 -21.11
C ASN A 83 13.42 -2.38 -21.74
N GLY A 84 13.04 -3.41 -22.51
CA GLY A 84 11.76 -3.48 -23.23
C GLY A 84 10.54 -3.28 -22.32
N ALA A 85 10.53 -3.88 -21.13
CA ALA A 85 9.44 -3.70 -20.16
C ALA A 85 9.28 -2.24 -19.70
N ALA A 86 10.37 -1.48 -19.65
CA ALA A 86 10.29 -0.05 -19.34
C ALA A 86 9.65 0.75 -20.47
N LYS A 87 9.85 0.33 -21.72
CA LYS A 87 9.17 0.91 -22.87
C LYS A 87 7.68 0.62 -22.82
N GLU A 88 7.29 -0.63 -22.62
CA GLU A 88 5.88 -1.03 -22.49
C GLU A 88 5.15 -0.24 -21.39
N LEU A 89 5.78 -0.05 -20.23
CA LEU A 89 5.20 0.77 -19.15
C LEU A 89 5.07 2.23 -19.56
N ARG A 90 6.07 2.82 -20.21
CA ARG A 90 6.00 4.22 -20.69
C ARG A 90 4.94 4.41 -21.77
N ASP A 91 4.80 3.44 -22.67
CA ASP A 91 3.80 3.45 -23.74
C ASP A 91 2.39 3.37 -23.13
N ALA A 92 2.17 2.50 -22.14
CA ALA A 92 0.92 2.43 -21.37
C ALA A 92 0.56 3.76 -20.69
N PHE A 93 1.56 4.45 -20.11
CA PHE A 93 1.39 5.79 -19.54
C PHE A 93 1.08 6.87 -20.58
N CYS A 94 1.35 6.65 -21.86
CA CYS A 94 1.02 7.58 -22.94
C CYS A 94 -0.38 7.30 -23.51
N GLU A 95 -0.74 6.03 -23.67
CA GLU A 95 -2.07 5.60 -24.15
C GLU A 95 -3.19 6.09 -23.24
N GLY A 96 -3.00 6.02 -21.92
CA GLY A 96 -4.01 6.44 -20.94
C GLY A 96 -4.09 7.94 -20.69
N ARG A 97 -3.35 8.79 -21.42
CA ARG A 97 -3.30 10.24 -21.15
C ARG A 97 -4.52 10.96 -21.68
N GLU A 98 -5.16 11.69 -20.78
CA GLU A 98 -6.14 12.70 -21.14
C GLU A 98 -5.72 14.05 -20.56
N PRO A 99 -5.92 15.18 -21.26
CA PRO A 99 -5.65 16.50 -20.70
C PRO A 99 -6.40 16.70 -19.37
N SER A 100 -5.67 17.06 -18.30
CA SER A 100 -6.31 17.32 -17.01
C SER A 100 -7.00 18.66 -17.02
N ARG A 101 -8.14 18.74 -16.32
CA ARG A 101 -8.83 20.01 -16.04
C ARG A 101 -8.36 20.67 -14.74
N THR A 102 -7.43 20.04 -14.02
CA THR A 102 -6.91 20.53 -12.74
C THR A 102 -5.66 21.37 -12.97
N PRO A 103 -5.54 22.61 -12.44
CA PRO A 103 -4.39 23.49 -12.68
C PRO A 103 -3.02 22.93 -12.28
N ARG A 104 -2.98 21.88 -11.44
CA ARG A 104 -1.76 21.28 -10.91
C ARG A 104 -1.14 20.22 -11.82
N PHE A 105 -1.94 19.61 -12.69
CA PHE A 105 -1.52 18.44 -13.48
C PHE A 105 -1.78 18.70 -14.96
N GLU A 106 -0.87 18.25 -15.82
CA GLU A 106 -1.03 18.38 -17.27
C GLU A 106 -1.96 17.30 -17.83
N PHE A 107 -1.87 16.09 -17.29
CA PHE A 107 -2.64 14.93 -17.76
C PHE A 107 -3.27 14.17 -16.59
N ASN A 108 -4.46 13.64 -16.82
CA ASN A 108 -4.98 12.48 -16.12
C ASN A 108 -4.43 11.23 -16.79
N VAL A 109 -4.23 10.15 -16.03
CA VAL A 109 -3.80 8.86 -16.58
C VAL A 109 -4.69 7.77 -16.00
N GLU A 110 -5.41 7.09 -16.88
CA GLU A 110 -6.17 5.89 -16.54
C GLU A 110 -5.47 4.64 -17.10
N PRO A 111 -5.59 3.46 -16.45
CA PRO A 111 -5.14 2.21 -17.03
C PRO A 111 -5.83 1.97 -18.38
N SER A 112 -5.10 1.46 -19.38
CA SER A 112 -5.74 1.15 -20.66
C SER A 112 -6.78 0.03 -20.50
N GLU A 113 -7.88 0.11 -21.24
CA GLU A 113 -8.94 -0.92 -21.22
C GLU A 113 -8.38 -2.31 -21.53
N THR A 114 -7.38 -2.41 -22.42
CA THR A 114 -6.70 -3.67 -22.72
C THR A 114 -6.15 -4.35 -21.45
N PHE A 115 -5.55 -3.59 -20.52
CA PHE A 115 -5.09 -4.17 -19.26
C PHE A 115 -6.25 -4.59 -18.36
N LEU A 116 -7.32 -3.80 -18.31
CA LEU A 116 -8.50 -4.11 -17.51
C LEU A 116 -9.19 -5.38 -18.03
N ASP A 117 -9.33 -5.54 -19.35
CA ASP A 117 -9.91 -6.72 -19.97
C ASP A 117 -9.11 -7.99 -19.65
N VAL A 118 -7.78 -7.92 -19.75
CA VAL A 118 -6.92 -9.05 -19.34
C VAL A 118 -7.11 -9.42 -17.87
N LEU A 119 -7.32 -8.44 -16.99
CA LEU A 119 -7.63 -8.71 -15.59
C LEU A 119 -9.00 -9.35 -15.40
N ARG A 120 -10.03 -8.86 -16.12
CA ARG A 120 -11.39 -9.42 -16.10
C ARG A 120 -11.38 -10.88 -16.55
N GLU A 121 -10.74 -11.18 -17.68
CA GLU A 121 -10.64 -12.53 -18.23
C GLU A 121 -9.97 -13.54 -17.30
N ARG A 122 -8.96 -13.11 -16.53
CA ARG A 122 -8.17 -13.99 -15.64
C ARG A 122 -8.72 -14.10 -14.22
N GLN A 123 -9.75 -13.31 -13.90
CA GLN A 123 -10.45 -13.37 -12.61
C GLN A 123 -11.62 -14.35 -12.62
N HIS A 124 -12.17 -14.66 -13.80
CA HIS A 124 -13.12 -15.74 -14.03
C HIS A 124 -12.42 -17.07 -14.29
#